data_AF-G5SW61-F1
#
_entry.id   AF-G5SW61-F1
#
_cell.length_a   1.000
_cell.length_b   1.000
_cell.length_c   1.000
_cell.angle_alpha   90.00
_cell.angle_beta   90.00
_cell.angle_gamma   90.00
#
_symmetry.space_group_name_H-M   'P 1'
#
loop_
_entity.id
_entity.type
_entity.pdbx_description
1 polymer ?
#
loop_
_entity_poly.entity_id
_entity_poly.type
_entity_poly.pdbx_seq_one_letter_code
_entity_poly.pdbx_strand_id
1 'polypeptide(L)' 'MEQKDEEKTCCICGMKFTGYGYNPYPIKESGECCRQCNYEVVVPERYRRHLEYQKSKENE' A
#
# COMPACT_ATOMS: atom_id res chain seq x y z
N MET A 1 -8.13 -20.49 -22.31
CA MET A 1 -7.37 -20.79 -21.09
C MET A 1 -7.85 -19.81 -20.03
N GLU A 2 -8.61 -20.28 -19.04
CA GLU A 2 -8.98 -19.43 -17.90
C GLU A 2 -7.71 -19.16 -17.09
N GLN A 3 -7.26 -17.91 -17.07
CA GLN A 3 -6.23 -17.49 -16.12
C GLN A 3 -6.87 -17.55 -14.73
N LYS A 4 -6.58 -18.62 -13.97
CA LYS A 4 -6.87 -18.64 -12.54
C LYS A 4 -5.96 -17.61 -11.89
N ASP A 5 -6.53 -16.48 -11.49
CA ASP A 5 -5.81 -15.53 -10.66
C ASP A 5 -5.37 -16.23 -9.37
N GLU A 6 -4.07 -16.19 -9.10
CA GLU A 6 -3.50 -16.74 -7.88
C GLU A 6 -4.03 -15.95 -6.67
N GLU A 7 -4.57 -16.67 -5.69
CA GLU A 7 -5.09 -16.10 -4.47
C GLU A 7 -3.92 -15.74 -3.53
N LYS A 8 -3.80 -14.46 -3.20
CA LYS A 8 -2.74 -13.89 -2.35
C LYS A 8 -3.32 -13.43 -1.03
N THR A 9 -2.46 -13.22 -0.03
CA THR A 9 -2.86 -12.68 1.28
C THR A 9 -2.30 -11.27 1.47
N CYS A 10 -3.16 -10.31 1.83
CA CYS A 10 -2.75 -8.93 2.08
C CYS A 10 -1.86 -8.85 3.34
N CYS A 11 -0.66 -8.30 3.21
CA CYS A 11 0.27 -8.14 4.34
C CYS A 11 -0.16 -7.10 5.40
N ILE A 12 -1.23 -6.33 5.14
CA ILE A 12 -1.76 -5.31 6.06
C ILE A 12 -2.97 -5.84 6.82
N CYS A 13 -4.01 -6.30 6.12
CA CYS A 13 -5.26 -6.74 6.76
C CYS A 13 -5.41 -8.27 6.89
N GLY A 14 -4.54 -9.07 6.28
CA GLY A 14 -4.61 -10.53 6.30
C GLY A 14 -5.73 -11.14 5.44
N MET A 15 -6.57 -10.32 4.78
CA MET A 15 -7.61 -10.82 3.88
C MET A 15 -7.00 -11.32 2.57
N LYS A 16 -7.65 -12.33 1.98
CA LYS A 16 -7.29 -12.86 0.68
C LYS A 16 -7.73 -11.93 -0.45
N PHE A 17 -6.95 -11.85 -1.51
CA PHE A 17 -7.27 -11.07 -2.70
C PHE A 17 -6.67 -11.73 -3.95
N THR A 18 -7.26 -11.45 -5.11
CA THR A 18 -6.78 -11.91 -6.43
C THR A 18 -6.27 -10.73 -7.25
N GLY A 19 -5.48 -11.03 -8.28
CA GLY A 19 -4.92 -10.03 -9.20
C GLY A 19 -3.69 -9.30 -8.66
N TYR A 20 -3.52 -8.04 -9.05
CA TYR A 20 -2.33 -7.24 -8.72
C TYR A 20 -2.32 -6.80 -7.26
N GLY A 21 -1.20 -7.05 -6.58
CA GLY A 21 -0.92 -6.58 -5.23
C GLY A 21 -0.18 -5.25 -5.24
N TYR A 22 -0.50 -4.36 -4.31
CA TYR A 22 0.07 -3.02 -4.22
C TYR A 22 1.24 -2.99 -3.25
N ASN A 23 2.23 -2.14 -3.54
CA ASN A 23 3.36 -1.90 -2.63
C ASN A 23 2.83 -1.37 -1.28
N PRO A 24 3.10 -2.06 -0.15
CA PRO A 24 2.59 -1.68 1.17
C PRO A 24 3.44 -0.60 1.85
N TYR A 25 4.59 -0.22 1.28
CA TYR A 25 5.42 0.84 1.82
C TYR A 25 4.66 2.17 1.83
N PRO A 26 4.62 2.91 2.95
CA PRO A 26 5.52 2.77 4.10
C PRO A 26 4.90 2.12 5.35
N ILE A 27 3.78 1.42 5.22
CA ILE A 27 3.11 0.73 6.33
C ILE A 27 3.82 -0.57 6.69
N LYS A 28 4.33 -1.28 5.68
CA LYS A 28 5.20 -2.45 5.81
C LYS A 28 6.39 -2.31 4.88
N GLU A 29 7.53 -2.84 5.29
CA GLU A 29 8.76 -2.83 4.49
C GLU A 29 8.76 -3.86 3.34
N SER A 30 7.92 -4.89 3.42
CA SER A 30 7.85 -5.96 2.42
C SER A 30 6.45 -6.56 2.30
N GLY A 31 6.23 -7.32 1.22
CA GLY A 31 4.97 -7.96 0.89
C GLY A 31 4.12 -7.17 -0.10
N GLU A 32 2.87 -7.60 -0.29
CA GLU A 32 1.88 -6.96 -1.15
C GLU A 32 0.60 -6.70 -0.34
N CYS A 33 -0.06 -5.57 -0.55
CA CYS A 33 -1.36 -5.26 0.04
C CYS A 33 -2.48 -5.26 -1.00
N CYS A 34 -3.70 -5.54 -0.54
CA CYS A 34 -4.87 -5.50 -1.40
C CYS A 34 -5.23 -4.05 -1.80
N ARG A 35 -6.06 -3.91 -2.83
CA ARG A 35 -6.58 -2.62 -3.32
C ARG A 35 -7.14 -1.75 -2.20
N GLN A 36 -7.96 -2.33 -1.32
CA GLN A 36 -8.60 -1.58 -0.24
C GLN A 36 -7.57 -0.98 0.73
N CYS A 37 -6.63 -1.80 1.22
CA CYS A 37 -5.55 -1.31 2.09
C CYS A 37 -4.67 -0.27 1.39
N ASN A 38 -4.43 -0.39 0.08
CA ASN A 38 -3.70 0.61 -0.67
C ASN A 38 -4.39 1.98 -0.61
N TYR A 39 -5.70 2.05 -0.89
CA TYR A 39 -6.43 3.31 -0.92
C TYR A 39 -6.76 3.88 0.47
N GLU A 40 -7.06 3.03 1.44
CA GLU A 40 -7.51 3.47 2.77
C GLU A 40 -6.35 3.70 3.75
N VAL A 41 -5.20 3.04 3.54
CA VAL A 41 -4.08 3.06 4.49
C VAL A 41 -2.80 3.59 3.86
N VAL A 42 -2.36 2.98 2.76
CA VAL A 42 -1.02 3.26 2.20
C VAL A 42 -0.94 4.62 1.52
N VAL A 43 -1.87 4.95 0.62
CA VAL A 43 -1.89 6.23 -0.11
C VAL A 43 -2.03 7.43 0.84
N PRO A 44 -2.95 7.43 1.83
CA PRO A 44 -3.03 8.51 2.81
C PRO A 44 -1.73 8.72 3.58
N GLU A 45 -1.07 7.64 4.03
CA GLU A 45 0.20 7.74 4.74
C GLU A 45 1.34 8.28 3.86
N ARG A 46 1.41 7.86 2.59
CA ARG A 46 2.37 8.42 1.61
C ARG A 46 2.18 9.93 1.46
N TYR A 47 0.93 10.35 1.35
CA TYR A 47 0.59 11.76 1.22
C TYR A 47 0.96 12.55 2.48
N ARG A 48 0.66 12.01 3.68
CA ARG A 48 1.06 12.62 4.95
C ARG A 48 2.57 12.85 5.04
N ARG A 49 3.38 11.84 4.73
CA ARG A 49 4.86 11.95 4.74
C ARG A 49 5.37 12.95 3.72
N HIS A 50 4.76 13.01 2.54
CA HIS A 50 5.12 14.01 1.53
C HIS A 50 4.87 15.43 2.04
N LEU A 51 3.71 15.70 2.66
CA LEU A 51 3.41 17.01 3.25
C LEU A 51 4.39 17.38 4.37
N GLU A 52 4.78 16.42 5.21
CA GLU A 52 5.78 16.65 6.27
C GLU A 52 7.16 16.98 5.69
N TYR A 53 7.57 16.28 4.63
CA TYR A 53 8.81 16.59 3.92
C TYR A 53 8.79 18.00 3.33
N GLN A 54 7.70 18.42 2.67
CA GLN A 54 7.59 19.78 2.14
C GLN A 54 7.69 20.84 3.24
N LYS A 55 6.99 20.66 4.36
CA LYS A 55 7.09 21.57 5.51
C LYS A 55 8.50 21.66 6.08
N SER A 56 9.24 20.55 6.12
CA SER A 56 10.63 20.58 6.59
C SER A 56 11.54 21.41 5.67
N LYS A 57 11.24 21.44 4.37
CA LYS A 57 11.99 22.22 3.38
C LYS A 57 11.64 23.69 3.35
N GLU A 58 10.43 24.07 3.73
CA GLU A 58 10.02 25.47 3.86
C GLU A 58 10.67 26.16 5.09
N ASN A 59 11.10 25.39 6.09
CA ASN A 59 11.68 25.89 7.33
C ASN A 59 13.23 25.85 7.35
N GLU A 60 13.87 25.45 6.26
CA GLU A 60 15.34 25.39 6.05
C GLU A 60 15.82 26.62 5.28
#